data_AF-A0A5J4ZQ30-F1
#
_entry.id   AF-A0A5J4ZQ30-F1
#
_cell.length_a   1.000
_cell.length_b   1.000
_cell.length_c   1.000
_cell.angle_alpha   90.00
_cell.angle_beta   90.00
_cell.angle_gamma   90.00
#
_symmetry.space_group_name_H-M   'P 1'
#
loop_
_entity.id
_entity.type
_entity.pdbx_description
1 polymer ?
#
loop_
_entity_poly.entity_id
_entity_poly.type
_entity_poly.pdbx_seq_one_letter_code
_entity_poly.pdbx_strand_id
1 'polypeptide(L)'
;MLLLIILLQSLLEKIAPTWMSISLGMTNDQETDKAFGWVLEMYGYAVASSLHGVQHIRRKDFMLQPTWDLEVGKKFIIHCTYGCDYNMKGELTYGKIGEWHFDKRSYLSGPPPRNLSLPPPGVPESVCTKKGQRCQLLSNLKCKSQYRLLKCLHCPWMS
;
A
#
# COMPACT_ATOMS: atom_id res chain seq x y z
N MET A 1 5.59 5.19 -5.02
CA MET A 1 4.66 4.35 -5.82
C MET A 1 3.52 5.23 -6.29
N LEU A 2 3.16 5.19 -7.58
CA LEU A 2 2.11 6.04 -8.15
C LEU A 2 0.78 5.30 -8.11
N LEU A 3 -0.26 5.89 -7.51
CA LEU A 3 -1.61 5.39 -7.70
C LEU A 3 -2.12 5.84 -9.06
N LEU A 4 -2.39 4.87 -9.93
CA LEU A 4 -3.00 5.08 -11.23
C LEU A 4 -4.49 4.74 -11.11
N ILE A 5 -5.36 5.70 -11.45
CA ILE A 5 -6.80 5.51 -11.39
C ILE A 5 -7.30 5.22 -12.81
N ILE A 6 -7.84 4.02 -13.03
CA ILE A 6 -8.73 3.75 -14.17
C ILE A 6 -10.14 4.18 -13.76
N LEU A 7 -10.74 5.05 -14.54
CA LEU A 7 -12.06 5.62 -14.23
C LEU A 7 -13.23 4.78 -14.80
N LEU A 8 -12.96 3.88 -15.74
CA LEU A 8 -13.98 3.14 -16.47
C LEU A 8 -13.77 1.63 -16.37
N GLN A 9 -14.81 0.92 -15.95
CA GLN A 9 -14.83 -0.54 -15.87
C GLN A 9 -14.49 -1.20 -17.21
N SER A 10 -15.00 -0.65 -18.32
CA SER A 10 -14.75 -1.17 -19.67
C SER A 10 -13.27 -1.15 -20.08
N LEU A 11 -12.49 -0.18 -19.59
CA LEU A 11 -11.04 -0.14 -19.83
C LEU A 11 -10.33 -1.24 -19.03
N LEU A 12 -10.80 -1.54 -17.82
CA LEU A 12 -10.25 -2.64 -17.02
C LEU A 12 -10.57 -3.99 -17.66
N GLU A 13 -11.80 -4.19 -18.12
CA GLU A 13 -12.22 -5.39 -18.85
C GLU A 13 -11.39 -5.59 -20.13
N LYS A 14 -11.09 -4.50 -20.85
CA LYS A 14 -10.23 -4.53 -22.05
C LYS A 14 -8.82 -5.07 -21.75
N ILE A 15 -8.21 -4.65 -20.65
CA ILE A 15 -6.82 -5.03 -20.33
C ILE A 15 -6.70 -6.34 -19.57
N ALA A 16 -7.76 -6.76 -18.86
CA ALA A 16 -7.71 -7.90 -17.93
C ALA A 16 -7.16 -9.19 -18.56
N PRO A 17 -7.55 -9.61 -19.79
CA PRO A 17 -7.00 -10.82 -20.40
C PRO A 17 -5.49 -10.72 -20.66
N THR A 18 -5.03 -9.58 -21.19
CA THR A 18 -3.60 -9.34 -21.47
C THR A 18 -2.80 -9.18 -20.20
N TRP A 19 -3.34 -8.51 -19.20
CA TRP A 19 -2.73 -8.40 -17.88
C TRP A 19 -2.50 -9.78 -17.27
N MET A 20 -3.53 -10.64 -17.25
CA MET A 20 -3.40 -12.01 -16.75
C MET A 20 -2.33 -12.79 -17.51
N SER A 21 -2.35 -12.73 -18.85
CA SER A 21 -1.39 -13.44 -19.69
C SER A 21 0.05 -12.99 -19.46
N ILE A 22 0.29 -11.68 -19.32
CA ILE A 22 1.63 -11.14 -19.06
C ILE A 22 2.10 -11.50 -17.67
N SER A 23 1.24 -11.35 -16.65
CA SER A 23 1.59 -11.71 -15.27
C SER A 23 1.99 -13.18 -15.17
N LEU A 24 1.20 -14.09 -15.74
CA LEU A 24 1.56 -15.52 -15.77
C LEU A 24 2.85 -15.79 -16.54
N GLY A 25 3.04 -15.10 -17.68
CA GLY A 25 4.26 -15.23 -18.47
C GLY A 25 5.51 -14.81 -17.70
N MET A 26 5.44 -13.68 -16.98
CA MET A 26 6.53 -13.20 -16.14
C MET A 26 6.75 -14.10 -14.92
N THR A 27 5.69 -14.61 -14.29
CA THR A 27 5.84 -15.53 -13.15
C THR A 27 6.51 -16.84 -13.55
N ASN A 28 6.23 -17.33 -14.76
CA ASN A 28 6.81 -18.59 -15.27
C ASN A 28 8.24 -18.42 -15.81
N ASP A 29 8.71 -17.18 -15.97
CA ASP A 29 10.06 -16.87 -16.43
C ASP A 29 10.97 -16.56 -15.24
N GLN A 30 12.03 -17.35 -15.08
CA GLN A 30 12.89 -17.31 -13.90
C GLN A 30 13.62 -15.97 -13.74
N GLU A 31 13.95 -15.29 -14.84
CA GLU A 31 14.64 -14.00 -14.79
C GLU A 31 13.70 -12.91 -14.28
N THR A 32 12.51 -12.81 -14.86
CA THR A 32 11.52 -11.79 -14.50
C THR A 32 10.89 -12.06 -13.12
N ASP A 33 10.59 -13.30 -12.75
CA ASP A 33 10.11 -13.64 -11.41
C ASP A 33 11.14 -13.26 -10.33
N LYS A 34 12.42 -13.58 -10.57
CA LYS A 34 13.50 -13.18 -9.65
C LYS A 34 13.69 -11.66 -9.58
N ALA A 35 13.57 -10.97 -10.71
CA ALA A 35 13.79 -9.52 -10.78
C ALA A 35 12.65 -8.71 -10.15
N PHE A 36 11.40 -9.12 -10.38
CA PHE A 36 10.22 -8.34 -9.97
C PHE A 36 9.51 -8.92 -8.74
N GLY A 37 9.58 -10.23 -8.50
CA GLY A 37 8.99 -10.90 -7.35
C GLY A 37 7.54 -10.49 -7.08
N TRP A 38 7.22 -10.20 -5.82
CA TRP A 38 5.84 -9.92 -5.37
C TRP A 38 5.19 -8.66 -5.98
N VAL A 39 5.94 -7.78 -6.67
CA VAL A 39 5.37 -6.60 -7.37
C VAL A 39 5.16 -6.84 -8.86
N LEU A 40 5.47 -8.03 -9.37
CA LEU A 40 5.40 -8.39 -10.79
C LEU A 40 4.03 -8.11 -11.43
N GLU A 41 2.93 -8.43 -10.74
CA GLU A 41 1.58 -8.16 -11.27
C GLU A 41 1.34 -6.66 -11.54
N MET A 42 1.97 -5.76 -10.77
CA MET A 42 1.89 -4.32 -11.00
C MET A 42 2.59 -3.90 -12.29
N TYR A 43 3.70 -4.57 -12.63
CA TYR A 43 4.38 -4.39 -13.91
C TYR A 43 3.58 -5.01 -15.06
N GLY A 44 3.02 -6.20 -14.87
CA GLY A 44 2.12 -6.82 -15.84
C GLY A 44 0.94 -5.92 -16.19
N TYR A 45 0.35 -5.24 -15.20
CA TYR A 45 -0.69 -4.24 -15.40
C TYR A 45 -0.21 -3.04 -16.22
N ALA A 46 0.99 -2.52 -15.93
CA ALA A 46 1.55 -1.38 -16.65
C ALA A 46 1.81 -1.71 -18.12
N VAL A 47 2.37 -2.90 -18.40
CA VAL A 47 2.61 -3.39 -19.76
C VAL A 47 1.29 -3.60 -20.49
N ALA A 48 0.32 -4.29 -19.88
CA ALA A 48 -1.00 -4.50 -20.49
C ALA A 48 -1.71 -3.16 -20.80
N SER A 49 -1.67 -2.21 -19.86
CA SER A 49 -2.24 -0.88 -20.08
C SER A 49 -1.59 -0.15 -21.26
N SER A 50 -0.25 -0.24 -21.37
CA SER A 50 0.52 0.35 -22.47
C SER A 50 0.13 -0.26 -23.82
N LEU A 51 0.07 -1.60 -23.91
CA LEU A 51 -0.30 -2.32 -25.13
C LEU A 51 -1.70 -1.98 -25.63
N HIS A 52 -2.62 -1.67 -24.72
CA HIS A 52 -4.01 -1.35 -25.04
C HIS A 52 -4.30 0.15 -25.15
N GLY A 53 -3.27 1.00 -24.99
CA GLY A 53 -3.39 2.46 -25.05
C GLY A 53 -4.23 3.07 -23.91
N VAL A 54 -4.33 2.39 -22.76
CA VAL A 54 -5.08 2.88 -21.60
C VAL A 54 -4.31 4.01 -20.92
N GLN A 55 -4.96 5.16 -20.79
CA GLN A 55 -4.42 6.34 -20.12
C GLN A 55 -4.89 6.41 -18.67
N HIS A 56 -4.04 6.93 -17.79
CA HIS A 56 -4.35 7.08 -16.37
C HIS A 56 -4.25 8.53 -15.92
N ILE A 57 -5.13 8.92 -14.99
CA ILE A 57 -5.01 10.20 -14.30
C ILE A 57 -4.16 10.01 -13.05
N ARG A 58 -3.05 10.75 -12.97
CA ARG A 58 -2.20 10.78 -11.79
C ARG A 58 -2.69 11.86 -10.82
N ARG A 59 -3.29 11.43 -9.70
CA ARG A 59 -3.70 12.32 -8.60
C ARG A 59 -2.70 12.27 -7.46
N LYS A 60 -1.76 13.23 -7.45
CA LYS A 60 -0.73 13.31 -6.40
C LYS A 60 -1.32 13.54 -5.01
N ASP A 61 -2.47 14.19 -4.92
CA ASP A 61 -3.20 14.54 -3.71
C ASP A 61 -4.10 13.42 -3.17
N PHE A 62 -4.16 12.26 -3.83
CA PHE A 62 -5.14 11.24 -3.47
C PHE A 62 -4.67 10.31 -2.34
N MET A 63 -3.40 9.93 -2.37
CA MET A 63 -2.84 8.89 -1.51
C MET A 63 -1.59 9.39 -0.77
N LEU A 64 -1.45 8.93 0.46
CA LEU A 64 -0.29 9.07 1.34
C LEU A 64 0.35 7.70 1.54
N GLN A 65 1.67 7.62 1.48
CA GLN A 65 2.43 6.39 1.73
C GLN A 65 3.55 6.64 2.75
N PRO A 66 3.26 6.42 4.04
CA PRO A 66 4.32 6.30 5.05
C PRO A 66 5.22 5.10 4.70
N THR A 67 6.53 5.17 4.92
CA THR A 67 7.31 6.20 5.64
C THR A 67 7.88 7.31 4.72
N TRP A 68 7.59 7.25 3.42
CA TRP A 68 8.16 8.15 2.41
C TRP A 68 7.52 9.53 2.40
N ASP A 69 6.22 9.61 2.56
CA ASP A 69 5.54 10.89 2.73
C ASP A 69 5.62 11.30 4.21
N LEU A 70 6.17 12.47 4.51
CA LEU A 70 6.39 12.94 5.88
C LEU A 70 5.18 13.70 6.45
N GLU A 71 4.41 14.34 5.57
CA GLU A 71 3.28 15.21 5.92
C GLU A 71 1.97 14.59 5.45
N VAL A 72 0.91 14.76 6.25
CA VAL A 72 -0.42 14.22 5.90
C VAL A 72 -1.08 15.03 4.78
N GLY A 73 -1.00 16.36 4.84
CA GLY A 73 -1.64 17.26 3.87
C GLY A 73 -3.15 17.00 3.69
N LYS A 74 -3.66 17.27 2.47
CA LYS A 74 -5.06 16.99 2.06
C LYS A 74 -5.15 15.68 1.27
N LYS A 75 -4.76 14.56 1.87
CA LYS A 75 -4.82 13.23 1.25
C LYS A 75 -6.04 12.44 1.74
N PHE A 76 -6.56 11.56 0.89
CA PHE A 76 -7.80 10.82 1.17
C PHE A 76 -7.56 9.37 1.57
N ILE A 77 -6.48 8.75 1.07
CA ILE A 77 -6.15 7.35 1.31
C ILE A 77 -4.77 7.24 1.94
N ILE A 78 -4.63 6.40 2.95
CA ILE A 78 -3.32 5.95 3.44
C ILE A 78 -3.04 4.56 2.89
N HIS A 79 -1.91 4.40 2.22
CA HIS A 79 -1.44 3.14 1.70
C HIS A 79 -0.13 2.74 2.39
N CYS A 80 -0.19 1.78 3.31
CA CYS A 80 1.01 1.21 3.92
C CYS A 80 1.45 0.00 3.12
N THR A 81 2.61 0.09 2.46
CA THR A 81 3.23 -1.05 1.76
C THR A 81 4.11 -1.86 2.71
N TYR A 82 4.86 -1.16 3.57
CA TYR A 82 5.84 -1.72 4.48
C TYR A 82 5.51 -1.38 5.93
N GLY A 83 6.14 -2.13 6.85
CA GLY A 83 6.19 -1.78 8.27
C GLY A 83 6.81 -0.41 8.49
N CYS A 84 6.30 0.27 9.51
CA CYS A 84 6.79 1.53 10.02
C CYS A 84 7.63 1.23 11.26
N ASP A 85 8.93 1.11 11.07
CA ASP A 85 9.89 0.71 12.10
C ASP A 85 10.76 1.91 12.50
N TYR A 86 10.73 2.26 13.79
CA TYR A 86 11.43 3.41 14.34
C TYR A 86 12.16 3.06 15.64
N ASN A 87 13.31 3.70 15.86
CA ASN A 87 13.95 3.70 17.18
C ASN A 87 13.32 4.75 18.11
N MET A 88 13.67 4.74 19.39
CA MET A 88 13.11 5.68 20.38
C MET A 88 13.48 7.16 20.14
N LYS A 89 14.39 7.46 19.21
CA LYS A 89 14.71 8.82 18.76
C LYS A 89 13.84 9.30 17.58
N GLY A 90 12.98 8.43 17.07
CA GLY A 90 12.12 8.72 15.92
C GLY A 90 12.79 8.52 14.55
N GLU A 91 13.90 7.80 14.49
CA GLU A 91 14.64 7.51 13.26
C GLU A 91 14.19 6.17 12.67
N LEU A 92 14.03 6.11 11.35
CA LEU A 92 13.62 4.91 10.62
C LEU A 92 14.68 3.80 10.69
N THR A 93 14.27 2.58 11.00
CA THR A 93 15.14 1.40 11.00
C THR A 93 14.86 0.51 9.81
N TYR A 94 15.62 0.68 8.72
CA TYR A 94 15.44 -0.10 7.50
C TYR A 94 15.82 -1.58 7.69
N GLY A 95 14.92 -2.48 7.28
CA GLY A 95 15.18 -3.92 7.26
C GLY A 95 15.27 -4.59 8.63
N LYS A 96 14.92 -3.88 9.70
CA LYS A 96 14.92 -4.39 11.07
C LYS A 96 13.68 -3.90 11.82
N ILE A 97 13.13 -4.75 12.67
CA ILE A 97 12.04 -4.35 13.56
C ILE A 97 12.56 -3.28 14.51
N GLY A 98 11.92 -2.12 14.49
CA GLY A 98 12.25 -1.00 15.35
C GLY A 98 11.80 -1.22 16.80
N GLU A 99 12.29 -0.39 17.72
CA GLU A 99 11.80 -0.38 19.10
C GLU A 99 10.31 0.01 19.16
N TRP A 100 9.89 0.89 18.25
CA TRP A 100 8.49 1.07 17.91
C TRP A 100 8.23 0.53 16.51
N HIS A 101 7.20 -0.30 16.38
CA HIS A 101 6.85 -0.98 15.15
C HIS A 101 5.34 -0.88 14.90
N PHE A 102 4.98 -0.56 13.66
CA PHE A 102 3.63 -0.73 13.16
C PHE A 102 3.64 -1.37 11.78
N ASP A 103 3.03 -2.56 11.65
CA ASP A 103 2.71 -3.17 10.36
C ASP A 103 1.21 -3.47 10.29
N LYS A 104 0.55 -3.02 9.22
CA LYS A 104 -0.87 -3.33 8.97
C LYS A 104 -1.12 -4.84 8.87
N ARG A 105 -0.12 -5.62 8.44
CA ARG A 105 -0.19 -7.07 8.25
C ARG A 105 -0.35 -7.82 9.58
N SER A 106 0.03 -7.21 10.69
CA SER A 106 -0.26 -7.75 12.03
C SER A 106 -1.76 -7.71 12.37
N TYR A 107 -2.58 -7.04 11.56
CA TYR A 107 -4.01 -6.82 11.79
C TYR A 107 -4.87 -7.30 10.60
N LEU A 108 -4.49 -8.41 9.96
CA LEU A 108 -5.26 -8.98 8.85
C LEU A 108 -6.61 -9.57 9.30
N SER A 109 -6.67 -10.10 10.53
CA SER A 109 -7.86 -10.75 11.09
C SER A 109 -8.89 -9.80 11.67
N GLY A 110 -8.57 -8.51 11.82
CA GLY A 110 -9.46 -7.53 12.43
C GLY A 110 -8.84 -6.15 12.53
N PRO A 111 -9.61 -5.13 12.93
CA PRO A 111 -9.08 -3.80 13.09
C PRO A 111 -8.01 -3.77 14.20
N PRO A 112 -6.98 -2.91 14.07
CA PRO A 112 -6.01 -2.73 15.13
C PRO A 112 -6.67 -2.33 16.45
N PRO A 113 -6.09 -2.72 17.59
CA PRO A 113 -6.63 -2.36 18.89
C PRO A 113 -6.57 -0.85 19.11
N ARG A 114 -7.48 -0.32 19.93
CA ARG A 114 -7.62 1.13 20.14
C ARG A 114 -6.47 1.75 20.92
N ASN A 115 -5.73 0.93 21.67
CA ASN A 115 -4.70 1.30 22.64
C ASN A 115 -3.29 0.93 22.16
N LEU A 116 -2.96 1.14 20.87
CA LEU A 116 -1.59 0.95 20.40
C LEU A 116 -0.64 1.96 21.03
N SER A 117 0.60 1.52 21.21
CA SER A 117 1.69 2.39 21.64
C SER A 117 1.85 3.56 20.68
N LEU A 118 2.05 4.74 21.26
CA LEU A 118 2.36 5.93 20.47
C LEU A 118 3.80 5.82 19.96
N PRO A 119 4.06 6.27 18.73
CA PRO A 119 5.42 6.35 18.23
C PRO A 119 6.23 7.37 19.03
N PRO A 120 7.57 7.20 19.02
CA PRO A 120 8.47 8.10 19.71
C PRO A 120 8.43 9.52 19.15
N PRO A 121 8.87 10.53 19.93
CA PRO A 121 9.09 11.88 19.42
C PRO A 121 10.03 11.86 18.21
N GLY A 122 9.79 12.73 17.23
CA GLY A 122 10.60 12.81 16.00
C GLY A 122 10.02 12.02 14.82
N VAL A 123 9.08 11.11 15.06
CA VAL A 123 8.38 10.39 13.99
C VAL A 123 7.51 11.35 13.15
N PRO A 124 7.49 11.20 11.80
CA PRO A 124 6.74 12.09 10.91
C PRO A 124 5.24 12.13 11.17
N GLU A 125 4.61 13.25 10.77
CA GLU A 125 3.17 13.47 10.98
C GLU A 125 2.32 12.42 10.27
N SER A 126 2.78 11.96 9.11
CA SER A 126 2.14 10.91 8.31
C SER A 126 1.91 9.60 9.07
N VAL A 127 2.71 9.34 10.11
CA VAL A 127 2.55 8.22 11.03
C VAL A 127 1.77 8.65 12.28
N CYS A 128 2.02 9.85 12.83
CA CYS A 128 1.33 10.35 14.01
C CYS A 128 1.01 11.85 14.02
N THR A 129 -0.22 12.21 14.39
CA THR A 129 -0.59 13.62 14.55
C THR A 129 -0.20 14.16 15.93
N LYS A 130 0.37 15.39 15.95
CA LYS A 130 0.82 16.08 17.18
C LYS A 130 -0.33 16.55 18.08
N LYS A 131 -1.53 16.77 17.54
CA LYS A 131 -2.70 17.24 18.32
C LYS A 131 -3.53 16.04 18.79
N GLY A 132 -3.28 15.59 20.03
CA GLY A 132 -4.09 14.59 20.71
C GLY A 132 -3.61 13.13 20.57
N GLN A 133 -2.30 12.93 20.40
CA GLN A 133 -1.61 11.63 20.56
C GLN A 133 -2.39 10.46 19.93
N ARG A 134 -2.61 10.53 18.62
CA ARG A 134 -3.31 9.46 17.91
C ARG A 134 -2.59 9.12 16.62
N CYS A 135 -2.27 7.84 16.48
CA CYS A 135 -1.69 7.31 15.25
C CYS A 135 -2.66 7.51 14.09
N GLN A 136 -2.22 8.24 13.06
CA GLN A 136 -3.05 8.60 11.91
C GLN A 136 -3.46 7.33 11.15
N LEU A 137 -2.56 6.34 11.13
CA LEU A 137 -2.79 4.98 10.64
C LEU A 137 -4.04 4.35 11.29
N LEU A 138 -4.23 4.56 12.61
CA LEU A 138 -5.37 4.02 13.36
C LEU A 138 -6.64 4.84 13.24
N SER A 139 -6.52 6.14 12.95
CA SER A 139 -7.66 7.03 12.79
C SER A 139 -8.43 6.71 11.50
N ASN A 140 -7.72 6.40 10.40
CA ASN A 140 -8.31 6.13 9.09
C ASN A 140 -8.76 4.68 8.89
N LEU A 141 -8.16 3.72 9.61
CA LEU A 141 -8.67 2.34 9.67
C LEU A 141 -10.03 2.24 10.38
N LYS A 142 -10.56 3.31 10.99
CA LYS A 142 -11.96 3.34 11.45
C LYS A 142 -12.97 3.35 10.31
N CYS A 143 -12.55 3.65 9.07
CA CYS A 143 -13.44 3.59 7.92
C CYS A 143 -13.68 2.13 7.54
N LYS A 144 -14.80 1.56 8.01
CA LYS A 144 -15.26 0.17 7.75
C LYS A 144 -15.28 -0.21 6.26
N SER A 145 -15.18 0.74 5.33
CA SER A 145 -15.14 0.49 3.89
C SER A 145 -13.80 -0.07 3.39
N GLN A 146 -12.65 0.28 3.99
CA GLN A 146 -11.34 -0.25 3.56
C GLN A 146 -11.22 -1.76 3.82
N TYR A 147 -11.80 -2.26 4.92
CA TYR A 147 -11.84 -3.69 5.22
C TYR A 147 -12.77 -4.49 4.31
N ARG A 148 -13.73 -3.83 3.65
CA ARG A 148 -14.66 -4.51 2.73
C ARG A 148 -14.01 -4.77 1.36
N LEU A 149 -13.10 -3.90 0.91
CA LEU A 149 -12.28 -4.10 -0.29
C LEU A 149 -11.17 -5.15 -0.08
N LEU A 150 -10.63 -5.28 1.14
CA LEU A 150 -9.67 -6.34 1.48
C LEU A 150 -10.29 -7.75 1.49
N LYS A 151 -11.62 -7.88 1.66
CA LYS A 151 -12.30 -9.17 1.53
C LYS A 151 -12.46 -9.65 0.08
N CYS A 152 -12.32 -8.77 -0.92
CA CYS A 152 -12.34 -9.17 -2.32
C CYS A 152 -10.99 -9.72 -2.82
N LEU A 153 -9.92 -9.63 -2.01
CA LEU A 153 -8.60 -10.19 -2.30
C LEU A 153 -8.34 -11.51 -1.55
N HIS A 154 -9.39 -12.31 -1.30
CA HIS A 154 -9.18 -13.76 -1.08
C HIS A 154 -8.76 -14.40 -2.41
N CYS A 155 -7.53 -14.10 -2.85
CA CYS A 155 -6.85 -14.87 -3.87
C CYS A 155 -6.18 -16.05 -3.15
N PRO A 156 -6.57 -17.32 -3.41
CA PRO A 156 -6.13 -18.48 -2.61
C PRO A 156 -4.64 -18.85 -2.71
N TRP A 157 -3.78 -18.05 -3.35
CA TRP A 157 -2.52 -18.53 -3.93
C TRP A 157 -1.25 -17.89 -3.36
N MET A 158 -1.32 -17.21 -2.21
CA MET A 158 -0.13 -16.84 -1.45
C MET A 158 0.04 -17.80 -0.26
N SER A 159 0.62 -18.97 -0.53
CA SER A 159 1.23 -19.90 0.44
C SER A 159 2.63 -20.22 -0.04
#